data_AF-A0A7G2TSH1-F1
#
_entry.id   AF-A0A7G2TSH1-F1
#
_cell.length_a   1.000
_cell.length_b   1.000
_cell.length_c   1.000
_cell.angle_alpha   90.00
_cell.angle_beta   90.00
_cell.angle_gamma   90.00
#
_symmetry.space_group_name_H-M   'P 1'
#
loop_
_entity.id
_entity.type
_entity.pdbx_description
1 polymer ?
#
loop_
_entity_poly.entity_id
_entity_poly.type
_entity_poly.pdbx_seq_one_letter_code
_entity_poly.pdbx_strand_id
1 'polypeptide(L)' 'MNNVKSFLASKTIWGAGIAILPQALSLLGYDISAEDARGIASHADAIVTSVGGLLAIYGRVTATRVIKKNASVG' A
#
# COMPACT_ATOMS: atom_id res chain seq x y z
N MET A 1 -32.47 -6.62 1.44
CA MET A 1 -32.00 -6.23 2.79
C MET A 1 -30.67 -6.94 2.99
N ASN A 2 -29.50 -6.31 2.83
CA ASN A 2 -28.81 -5.49 3.83
C ASN A 2 -27.87 -4.48 3.12
N ASN A 3 -28.34 -3.25 2.95
CA ASN A 3 -27.58 -2.14 2.33
C ASN A 3 -26.81 -1.37 3.41
N VAL A 4 -26.12 -2.10 4.31
CA VAL A 4 -25.18 -1.47 5.24
C VAL A 4 -23.91 -1.19 4.44
N LYS A 5 -23.71 0.07 4.08
CA LYS A 5 -22.47 0.59 3.45
C LYS A 5 -21.31 0.06 4.29
N SER A 6 -20.63 -0.96 3.78
CA SER A 6 -19.70 -1.75 4.58
C SER A 6 -18.63 -0.81 5.13
N PHE A 7 -18.70 -0.49 6.41
CA PHE A 7 -17.66 0.29 7.10
C PHE A 7 -16.31 -0.45 7.00
N LEU A 8 -16.38 -1.78 6.90
CA LEU A 8 -15.28 -2.68 6.55
C LEU A 8 -14.83 -2.63 5.07
N ALA A 9 -15.54 -1.98 4.15
CA ALA A 9 -15.03 -1.74 2.79
C ALA A 9 -14.17 -0.46 2.72
N SER A 10 -14.19 0.37 3.78
CA SER A 10 -13.49 1.64 3.79
C SER A 10 -12.01 1.43 4.10
N LYS A 11 -11.14 1.75 3.14
CA LYS A 11 -9.67 1.73 3.30
C LYS A 11 -9.20 2.57 4.49
N THR A 12 -9.90 3.65 4.82
CA THR A 12 -9.60 4.50 5.98
C THR A 12 -9.83 3.79 7.31
N ILE A 13 -10.89 2.99 7.42
CA ILE A 13 -11.19 2.21 8.64
C ILE A 13 -10.14 1.13 8.84
N TRP A 14 -9.73 0.45 7.76
CA TRP A 14 -8.63 -0.51 7.82
C TRP A 14 -7.28 0.15 8.15
N GLY A 15 -6.98 1.30 7.56
CA GLY A 15 -5.77 2.06 7.88
C GLY A 15 -5.72 2.49 9.34
N ALA A 16 -6.81 3.06 9.85
CA ALA A 16 -6.95 3.44 11.25
C ALA A 16 -6.85 2.23 12.19
N GLY A 17 -7.50 1.11 11.83
CA GLY A 17 -7.44 -0.14 12.57
C GLY A 17 -6.03 -0.70 12.68
N ILE A 18 -5.30 -0.76 11.56
CA ILE A 18 -3.90 -1.25 11.52
C ILE A 18 -2.97 -0.31 12.29
N ALA A 19 -3.21 1.00 12.32
CA ALA A 19 -2.38 1.95 13.04
C ALA A 19 -2.45 1.77 14.58
N ILE A 20 -3.62 1.40 15.10
CA ILE A 20 -3.82 1.18 16.55
C ILE A 20 -3.62 -0.28 16.97
N LEU A 21 -3.60 -1.21 16.01
CA LEU A 21 -3.50 -2.65 16.26
C LEU A 21 -2.25 -3.06 17.06
N PRO A 22 -1.04 -2.53 16.78
CA PRO A 22 0.15 -2.86 17.55
C PRO A 22 0.01 -2.45 19.02
N GLN A 23 -0.53 -1.27 19.28
CA GLN A 23 -0.75 -0.76 20.64
C GLN A 23 -1.76 -1.63 21.39
N ALA A 24 -2.84 -2.05 20.72
CA ALA A 24 -3.82 -2.96 21.28
C ALA A 24 -3.22 -4.35 21.59
N LEU A 25 -2.38 -4.89 20.69
CA LEU A 25 -1.69 -6.18 20.90
C LEU A 25 -0.70 -6.11 22.07
N SER A 26 0.06 -5.02 22.17
CA SER A 26 0.98 -4.80 23.30
C SER A 26 0.23 -4.75 24.64
N LEU A 27 -0.96 -4.14 24.68
CA LEU A 27 -1.81 -4.12 25.88
C LEU A 27 -2.39 -5.50 26.25
N LEU A 28 -2.57 -6.40 25.26
CA LEU A 28 -3.02 -7.77 25.47
C LEU A 28 -1.86 -8.73 25.85
N GLY A 29 -0.65 -8.21 26.05
CA GLY A 29 0.53 -8.99 26.44
C GLY A 29 1.22 -9.69 25.26
N TYR A 30 0.86 -9.36 24.01
CA TYR A 30 1.56 -9.82 22.83
C TYR A 30 2.68 -8.82 22.51
N ASP A 31 3.88 -9.10 23.03
CA ASP A 31 5.07 -8.31 22.73
C ASP A 31 5.53 -8.65 21.30
N ILE A 32 5.13 -7.81 20.34
CA ILE A 32 5.76 -7.83 19.02
C ILE A 32 7.17 -7.31 19.23
N SER A 33 8.13 -8.23 19.35
CA SER A 33 9.54 -7.87 19.44
C SER A 33 9.93 -7.00 18.24
N ALA A 34 10.84 -6.05 18.47
CA ALA A 34 11.36 -5.20 17.41
C ALA A 34 12.01 -6.02 16.27
N GLU A 35 12.50 -7.23 16.56
CA GLU A 35 12.99 -8.16 15.54
C GLU A 35 11.88 -8.68 14.62
N ASP A 36 10.73 -9.08 15.17
CA ASP A 36 9.58 -9.55 14.39
C ASP A 36 9.01 -8.45 13.51
N ALA A 37 8.85 -7.24 14.06
CA ALA A 37 8.40 -6.09 13.30
C ALA A 37 9.35 -5.77 12.13
N ARG A 38 10.67 -5.87 12.35
CA ARG A 38 11.68 -5.66 11.31
C ARG A 38 11.67 -6.76 10.25
N GLY A 39 11.50 -8.02 10.66
CA GLY A 39 11.35 -9.14 9.73
C GLY A 39 10.12 -8.96 8.83
N ILE A 40 8.96 -8.63 9.41
CA ILE A 40 7.74 -8.38 8.65
C ILE A 40 7.89 -7.16 7.73
N ALA A 41 8.46 -6.06 8.23
CA ALA A 41 8.70 -4.85 7.44
C ALA A 41 9.63 -5.12 6.26
N SER A 42 10.70 -5.88 6.45
CA SER A 42 11.64 -6.23 5.37
C SER A 42 10.98 -7.05 4.25
N HIS A 43 10.13 -8.02 4.58
CA HIS A 43 9.37 -8.79 3.59
C HIS A 43 8.34 -7.93 2.87
N ALA A 44 7.62 -7.07 3.59
CA ALA A 44 6.68 -6.14 2.99
C ALA A 44 7.39 -5.17 2.03
N ASP A 45 8.54 -4.64 2.43
CA ASP A 45 9.33 -3.72 1.63
C ASP A 45 9.93 -4.41 0.39
N ALA A 46 10.35 -5.67 0.51
CA ALA A 46 10.77 -6.47 -0.64
C ALA A 46 9.64 -6.68 -1.66
N ILE A 47 8.40 -6.94 -1.20
CA ILE A 47 7.24 -7.07 -2.08
C ILE A 47 6.92 -5.72 -2.75
N VAL A 48 6.86 -4.63 -1.97
CA VAL A 48 6.58 -3.28 -2.47
C VAL A 48 7.65 -2.86 -3.48
N THR A 49 8.92 -3.10 -3.18
CA THR A 49 10.05 -2.80 -4.06
C THR A 49 10.00 -3.64 -5.33
N SER A 50 9.66 -4.93 -5.24
CA SER A 50 9.54 -5.80 -6.42
C SER A 50 8.42 -5.33 -7.34
N VAL A 51 7.24 -5.06 -6.79
CA VAL A 51 6.09 -4.55 -7.56
C VAL A 51 6.38 -3.14 -8.09
N GLY A 52 6.96 -2.27 -7.27
CA GLY A 52 7.37 -0.92 -7.65
C GLY A 52 8.41 -0.92 -8.76
N GLY A 53 9.38 -1.83 -8.71
CA GLY A 53 10.37 -2.04 -9.77
C GLY A 53 9.74 -2.49 -11.08
N LEU A 54 8.81 -3.45 -11.03
CA LEU A 54 8.04 -3.88 -12.20
C LEU A 54 7.20 -2.74 -12.78
N LEU A 55 6.51 -1.98 -11.93
CA LEU A 55 5.73 -0.80 -12.34
C LEU A 55 6.62 0.31 -12.90
N ALA A 56 7.82 0.51 -12.37
CA ALA A 56 8.77 1.49 -12.87
C ALA A 56 9.29 1.09 -14.25
N ILE A 57 9.59 -0.20 -14.47
CA ILE A 57 9.96 -0.73 -15.78
C ILE A 57 8.79 -0.58 -16.75
N TYR A 58 7.58 -0.98 -16.36
CA TYR A 58 6.38 -0.83 -17.19
C TYR A 58 6.08 0.63 -17.53
N GLY A 59 6.19 1.53 -16.56
CA GLY A 59 6.02 2.97 -16.73
C GLY A 59 7.05 3.53 -17.70
N ARG A 60 8.32 3.11 -17.58
CA ARG A 60 9.40 3.51 -18.50
C ARG A 60 9.15 3.01 -19.93
N VAL A 61 8.76 1.75 -20.10
CA VAL A 61 8.45 1.14 -21.41
C VAL A 61 7.17 1.71 -22.03
N THR A 62 6.19 2.10 -21.22
CA THR A 62 4.97 2.76 -21.71
C THR A 62 5.25 4.22 -22.07
N ALA A 63 6.09 4.91 -21.30
CA ALA A 63 6.50 6.31 -21.54
C ALA A 63 7.40 6.48 -22.78
N THR A 64 7.90 5.41 -23.40
CA THR A 64 8.48 5.48 -24.75
C THR A 64 7.46 5.79 -25.85
N ARG A 65 6.14 5.78 -25.56
CA ARG A 65 5.19 6.59 -26.34
C ARG A 65 5.36 8.04 -25.91
N VAL A 66 6.22 8.74 -26.66
CA VAL A 66 6.31 10.20 -26.70
C VAL A 66 4.90 10.76 -26.54
N ILE A 67 4.69 11.63 -25.55
CA ILE A 67 3.53 12.52 -25.54
C ILE A 67 3.62 13.26 -26.87
N LYS A 68 2.89 12.80 -27.89
CA LYS A 68 2.68 13.58 -29.09
C LYS A 68 1.86 14.75 -28.60
N LYS A 69 2.55 15.86 -28.29
CA LYS A 69 1.95 17.18 -28.16
C LYS A 69 1.31 17.42 -29.51
N ASN A 70 0.05 17.02 -29.65
CA ASN A 70 -0.74 17.38 -30.81
C ASN A 70 -0.74 18.89 -30.82
N ALA A 71 -0.09 19.43 -31.85
CA ALA A 71 -0.26 20.80 -32.23
C ALA A 71 -1.75 21.13 -32.22
N SER A 72 -2.12 22.15 -31.45
CA SER A 72 -3.39 22.86 -31.61
C SER A 72 -3.00 24.34 -31.64
N VAL A 73 -2.75 24.88 -32.85
CA VAL A 73 -3.71 25.65 -33.67
C VAL A 73 -3.63 27.14 -33.29
N GLY A 74 -3.29 27.98 -34.28
CA GLY A 74 -3.53 29.43 -34.27
C GLY A 74 -2.31 30.27 -33.96
#